data_AF-A0A7J2QZ70-F1
#
_entry.id   AF-A0A7J2QZ70-F1
#
_cell.length_a   1.000
_cell.length_b   1.000
_cell.length_c   1.000
_cell.angle_alpha   90.00
_cell.angle_beta   90.00
_cell.angle_gamma   90.00
#
_symmetry.space_group_name_H-M   'P 1'
#
loop_
_entity.id
_entity.type
_entity.pdbx_description
1 polymer ?
#
loop_
_entity_poly.entity_id
_entity_poly.type
_entity_poly.pdbx_seq_one_letter_code
_entity_poly.pdbx_strand_id
1 'polypeptide(L)'
;MSRKTPYGTLLSTDPAVQTDISLTTDYVYELSLIRIPLVTGGAGTRAITIQITANSNIIYNVPISADITTADTWEIMIGHGLSHSLTGTTYTLPLPEKLRLPRGSVIATSSTGLTASDNFGAAVLFVDHLD
;
A
#
# COMPACT_ATOMS: atom_id res chain seq x y z
N MET A 1 -4.51 31.02 10.06
CA MET A 1 -5.33 30.05 9.31
C MET A 1 -4.41 29.32 8.37
N SER A 2 -3.96 28.11 8.74
CA SER A 2 -3.05 27.33 7.88
C SER A 2 -3.83 26.85 6.66
N ARG A 3 -3.35 27.18 5.46
CA ARG A 3 -3.93 26.69 4.21
C ARG A 3 -3.60 25.20 4.14
N LYS A 4 -4.60 24.33 4.33
CA LYS A 4 -4.50 22.93 3.87
C LYS A 4 -4.30 22.95 2.35
N THR A 5 -3.06 22.84 1.90
CA THR A 5 -2.76 22.48 0.51
C THR A 5 -3.40 21.10 0.27
N PRO A 6 -4.22 20.94 -0.78
CA PRO A 6 -5.03 19.75 -0.95
C PRO A 6 -4.15 18.56 -1.36
N TYR A 7 -4.32 17.42 -0.69
CA TYR A 7 -3.97 16.07 -1.16
C TYR A 7 -2.72 15.98 -2.05
N GLY A 8 -1.54 15.92 -1.43
CA GLY A 8 -0.32 15.53 -2.11
C GLY A 8 -0.40 14.05 -2.52
N THR A 9 0.20 13.72 -3.67
CA THR A 9 0.42 12.33 -4.07
C THR A 9 1.90 12.00 -3.90
N LEU A 10 2.22 10.96 -3.13
CA LEU A 10 3.56 10.39 -3.09
C LEU A 10 3.57 9.11 -3.92
N LEU A 11 4.58 8.99 -4.79
CA LEU A 11 4.78 7.83 -5.63
C LEU A 11 6.02 7.09 -5.17
N SER A 12 5.92 5.78 -4.98
CA SER A 12 7.13 4.96 -4.94
C SER A 12 7.69 4.79 -6.36
N THR A 13 8.92 4.30 -6.46
CA THR A 13 9.39 3.72 -7.72
C THR A 13 8.72 2.36 -7.93
N ASP A 14 8.60 1.93 -9.19
CA ASP A 14 8.29 0.54 -9.49
C ASP A 14 9.40 -0.35 -8.91
N PRO A 15 9.06 -1.34 -8.07
CA PRO A 15 10.05 -2.31 -7.63
C PRO A 15 10.48 -3.20 -8.80
N ALA A 16 11.61 -3.88 -8.66
CA ALA A 16 11.96 -4.95 -9.58
C ALA A 16 10.93 -6.09 -9.48
N VAL A 17 10.83 -6.90 -10.54
CA VAL A 17 10.00 -8.11 -10.57
C VAL A 17 10.29 -8.97 -9.32
N GLN A 18 9.24 -9.57 -8.72
CA GLN A 18 9.31 -10.32 -7.46
C GLN A 18 9.84 -9.56 -6.23
N THR A 19 9.98 -8.25 -6.30
CA THR A 19 10.49 -7.46 -5.19
C THR A 19 9.34 -6.71 -4.52
N ASP A 20 9.34 -6.71 -3.19
CA ASP A 20 8.41 -5.93 -2.39
C ASP A 20 8.63 -4.41 -2.57
N ILE A 21 7.57 -3.65 -2.30
CA ILE A 21 7.62 -2.18 -2.31
C ILE A 21 8.20 -1.70 -0.98
N SER A 22 9.00 -0.64 -1.04
CA SER A 22 9.39 0.14 0.12
C SER A 22 9.42 1.63 -0.21
N LEU A 23 8.74 2.44 0.58
CA LEU A 23 8.70 3.89 0.47
C LEU A 23 8.98 4.52 1.83
N THR A 24 9.88 5.50 1.88
CA THR A 24 10.17 6.28 3.10
C THR A 24 9.62 7.70 2.95
N THR A 25 8.92 8.20 3.96
CA THR A 25 8.43 9.57 3.99
C THR A 25 9.55 10.57 4.29
N ASP A 26 9.60 11.65 3.52
CA ASP A 26 10.56 12.75 3.67
C ASP A 26 10.05 13.88 4.58
N TYR A 27 8.74 13.97 4.77
CA TYR A 27 8.06 14.91 5.67
C TYR A 27 7.04 14.25 6.59
N VAL A 28 6.39 15.06 7.42
CA VAL A 28 5.22 14.66 8.19
C VAL A 28 3.98 14.69 7.28
N TYR A 29 3.28 13.56 7.22
CA TYR A 29 2.10 13.40 6.39
C TYR A 29 0.92 12.87 7.19
N GLU A 30 -0.29 13.18 6.73
CA GLU A 30 -1.52 12.54 7.17
C GLU A 30 -2.02 11.63 6.05
N LEU A 31 -1.81 10.33 6.20
CA LEU A 31 -2.16 9.32 5.21
C LEU A 31 -3.66 9.06 5.22
N SER A 32 -4.28 9.28 4.06
CA SER A 32 -5.70 9.03 3.83
C SER A 32 -5.94 7.75 3.04
N LEU A 33 -5.08 7.45 2.06
CA LEU A 33 -5.22 6.26 1.21
C LEU A 33 -3.87 5.82 0.64
N ILE A 34 -3.66 4.50 0.51
CA ILE A 34 -2.58 3.87 -0.23
C ILE A 34 -3.20 2.99 -1.31
N ARG A 35 -2.70 3.07 -2.53
CA ARG A 35 -2.99 2.14 -3.62
C ARG A 35 -1.71 1.43 -4.04
N ILE A 36 -1.71 0.10 -4.04
CA ILE A 36 -0.61 -0.75 -4.46
C ILE A 36 -1.11 -1.67 -5.58
N PRO A 37 -0.63 -1.51 -6.83
CA PRO A 37 -0.94 -2.43 -7.90
C PRO A 37 -0.02 -3.66 -7.88
N LEU A 38 -0.59 -4.85 -8.13
CA LEU A 38 0.15 -6.09 -8.34
C LEU A 38 -0.35 -6.75 -9.64
N VAL A 39 0.52 -6.87 -10.62
CA VAL A 39 0.26 -7.66 -11.83
C VAL A 39 0.70 -9.09 -11.56
N THR A 40 -0.21 -10.03 -11.79
CA THR A 40 0.02 -11.44 -11.46
C THR A 40 0.25 -12.23 -12.75
N GLY A 41 1.23 -13.13 -12.73
CA GLY A 41 1.69 -13.85 -13.90
C GLY A 41 0.95 -15.16 -14.19
N GLY A 42 0.02 -15.54 -13.34
CA GLY A 42 -0.72 -16.79 -13.46
C GLY A 42 -1.40 -17.20 -12.15
N ALA A 43 -2.07 -18.35 -12.19
CA ALA A 43 -2.82 -18.85 -11.05
C ALA A 43 -1.93 -19.20 -9.85
N GLY A 44 -2.44 -19.00 -8.65
CA GLY A 44 -1.83 -19.40 -7.39
C GLY A 44 -2.24 -18.50 -6.23
N THR A 45 -1.97 -18.93 -5.00
CA THR A 45 -2.21 -18.10 -3.82
C THR A 45 -1.08 -17.09 -3.65
N ARG A 46 -1.43 -15.83 -3.38
CA ARG A 46 -0.48 -14.78 -2.98
C ARG A 46 -0.90 -14.24 -1.64
N ALA A 47 0.05 -14.18 -0.71
CA ALA A 47 -0.13 -13.50 0.56
C ALA A 47 0.80 -12.30 0.63
N ILE A 48 0.23 -11.14 0.92
CA ILE A 48 0.88 -9.84 0.95
C ILE A 48 0.51 -9.20 2.28
N THR A 49 1.50 -8.76 3.03
CA THR A 49 1.31 -7.96 4.23
C THR A 49 1.74 -6.54 3.93
N ILE A 50 0.89 -5.57 4.27
CA ILE A 50 1.25 -4.16 4.19
C ILE A 50 1.58 -3.70 5.60
N GLN A 51 2.79 -3.19 5.77
CA GLN A 51 3.31 -2.73 7.05
C GLN A 51 3.73 -1.26 6.95
N ILE A 52 3.28 -0.47 7.92
CA ILE A 52 3.72 0.90 8.11
C ILE A 52 4.45 0.97 9.43
N THR A 53 5.68 1.47 9.39
CA THR A 53 6.54 1.65 10.55
C THR A 53 6.92 3.11 10.74
N ALA A 54 6.94 3.56 11.98
CA ALA A 54 7.40 4.89 12.37
C ALA A 54 8.27 4.76 13.63
N ASN A 55 9.48 5.33 13.59
CA ASN A 55 10.44 5.25 14.71
C ASN A 55 10.65 3.81 15.21
N SER A 56 10.82 2.86 14.29
CA SER A 56 10.96 1.42 14.54
C SER A 56 9.74 0.70 15.15
N ASN A 57 8.61 1.39 15.31
CA ASN A 57 7.36 0.77 15.75
C ASN A 57 6.43 0.51 14.57
N ILE A 58 5.78 -0.65 14.56
CA ILE A 58 4.71 -0.95 13.62
C ILE A 58 3.46 -0.18 14.06
N ILE A 59 2.99 0.73 13.22
CA ILE A 59 1.78 1.53 13.48
C ILE A 59 0.58 1.03 12.67
N TYR A 60 0.83 0.25 11.62
CA TYR A 60 -0.20 -0.43 10.86
C TYR A 60 0.38 -1.71 10.26
N ASN A 61 -0.37 -2.79 10.34
CA ASN A 61 0.02 -4.09 9.79
C ASN A 61 -1.22 -4.87 9.39
N VAL A 62 -1.38 -5.12 8.09
CA VAL A 62 -2.53 -5.86 7.58
C VAL A 62 -2.06 -6.97 6.65
N PRO A 63 -2.27 -8.26 7.03
CA PRO A 63 -2.07 -9.36 6.11
C PRO A 63 -3.26 -9.47 5.17
N ILE A 64 -2.97 -9.77 3.92
CA ILE A 64 -3.93 -9.98 2.83
C ILE A 64 -3.52 -11.26 2.15
N SER A 65 -4.46 -12.18 1.96
CA SER A 65 -4.22 -13.39 1.18
C SER A 65 -5.42 -13.61 0.30
N ALA A 66 -5.15 -13.94 -0.96
CA ALA A 66 -6.20 -14.40 -1.84
C ALA A 66 -5.67 -15.33 -2.93
N ASP A 67 -6.60 -16.13 -3.42
CA ASP A 67 -6.36 -17.10 -4.47
C ASP A 67 -6.57 -16.45 -5.83
N ILE A 68 -5.51 -16.44 -6.63
CA ILE A 68 -5.52 -15.90 -7.97
C ILE A 68 -5.81 -17.03 -8.93
N THR A 69 -6.89 -16.93 -9.69
CA THR A 69 -7.30 -17.99 -10.63
C THR A 69 -6.71 -17.82 -12.02
N THR A 70 -6.31 -16.60 -12.38
CA THR A 70 -5.83 -16.21 -13.72
C THR A 70 -4.82 -15.07 -13.62
N ALA A 71 -4.04 -14.84 -14.67
CA ALA A 71 -3.19 -13.65 -14.72
C ALA A 71 -4.07 -12.40 -14.75
N ASP A 72 -4.06 -11.63 -13.66
CA ASP A 72 -4.88 -10.46 -13.45
C ASP A 72 -4.08 -9.34 -12.79
N THR A 73 -4.51 -8.10 -13.01
CA THR A 73 -3.98 -6.93 -12.30
C THR A 73 -4.83 -6.66 -11.09
N TRP A 74 -4.21 -6.72 -9.91
CA TRP A 74 -4.84 -6.49 -8.62
C TRP A 74 -4.53 -5.10 -8.12
N GLU A 75 -5.50 -4.46 -7.48
CA GLU A 75 -5.33 -3.19 -6.80
C GLU A 75 -5.63 -3.35 -5.32
N ILE A 76 -4.62 -3.18 -4.49
CA ILE A 76 -4.77 -3.18 -3.04
C ILE A 76 -4.90 -1.74 -2.58
N MET A 77 -6.06 -1.38 -2.04
CA MET A 77 -6.41 -0.06 -1.57
C MET A 77 -6.64 -0.10 -0.05
N ILE A 78 -5.81 0.61 0.71
CA ILE A 78 -6.02 0.81 2.14
C ILE A 78 -6.36 2.27 2.35
N GLY A 79 -7.50 2.58 2.95
CA GLY A 79 -7.89 3.98 3.07
C GLY A 79 -8.99 4.26 4.07
N HIS A 80 -8.98 5.51 4.54
CA HIS A 80 -9.98 6.01 5.46
C HIS A 80 -11.34 6.12 4.76
N GLY A 81 -12.38 5.57 5.38
CA GLY A 81 -13.73 5.52 4.81
C GLY A 81 -13.96 4.45 3.74
N LEU A 82 -12.97 3.58 3.47
CA LEU A 82 -13.18 2.41 2.63
C LEU A 82 -13.87 1.29 3.41
N SER A 83 -14.74 0.55 2.74
CA SER A 83 -15.28 -0.71 3.25
C SER A 83 -14.29 -1.85 3.04
N HIS A 84 -14.34 -2.87 3.89
CA HIS A 84 -13.58 -4.10 3.67
C HIS A 84 -14.18 -4.89 2.48
N SER A 85 -13.38 -5.17 1.46
CA SER A 85 -13.73 -6.08 0.35
C SER A 85 -12.48 -6.79 -0.15
N LEU A 86 -12.52 -8.13 -0.20
CA LEU A 86 -11.46 -8.97 -0.77
C LEU A 86 -11.97 -9.76 -1.98
N THR A 87 -12.86 -9.14 -2.75
CA THR A 87 -13.51 -9.78 -3.90
C THR A 87 -13.07 -9.15 -5.21
N GLY A 88 -12.97 -9.97 -6.26
CA GLY A 88 -12.52 -9.51 -7.58
C GLY A 88 -11.04 -9.14 -7.59
N THR A 89 -10.69 -8.13 -8.39
CA THR A 89 -9.32 -7.65 -8.59
C THR A 89 -9.02 -6.36 -7.84
N THR A 90 -9.96 -5.83 -7.04
CA THR A 90 -9.75 -4.64 -6.22
C THR A 90 -10.05 -4.96 -4.77
N TYR A 91 -9.01 -4.94 -3.95
CA TYR A 91 -9.10 -5.21 -2.54
C TYR A 91 -9.09 -3.92 -1.77
N THR A 92 -10.14 -3.70 -1.00
CA THR A 92 -10.28 -2.50 -0.18
C THR A 92 -10.20 -2.89 1.27
N LEU A 93 -9.36 -2.18 2.02
CA LEU A 93 -9.16 -2.38 3.44
C LEU A 93 -9.39 -1.06 4.17
N PRO A 94 -10.17 -1.08 5.25
CA PRO A 94 -10.44 0.12 6.02
C PRO A 94 -9.18 0.57 6.77
N LEU A 95 -8.94 1.87 6.72
CA LEU A 95 -8.13 2.58 7.69
C LEU A 95 -9.08 3.21 8.73
N PRO A 96 -9.05 2.81 10.01
CA PRO A 96 -10.02 3.28 11.01
C PRO A 96 -10.06 4.80 11.16
N GLU A 97 -8.90 5.42 11.06
CA GLU A 97 -8.69 6.86 11.05
C GLU A 97 -7.50 7.18 10.14
N LYS A 98 -7.37 8.44 9.70
CA LYS A 98 -6.18 8.83 8.94
C LYS A 98 -4.93 8.66 9.80
N LEU A 99 -3.86 8.09 9.22
CA LEU A 99 -2.62 7.83 9.95
C LEU A 99 -1.67 9.01 9.84
N ARG A 100 -1.22 9.53 10.99
CA ARG A 100 -0.12 10.48 11.01
C ARG A 100 1.20 9.73 10.83
N LEU A 101 1.91 10.05 9.77
CA LEU A 101 3.24 9.51 9.43
C LEU A 101 4.29 10.56 9.78
N PRO A 102 5.08 10.37 10.86
CA PRO A 102 6.28 11.17 11.07
C PRO A 102 7.24 11.08 9.89
N ARG A 103 8.14 12.05 9.77
CA ARG A 103 9.28 11.98 8.83
C ARG A 103 10.08 10.69 9.10
N GLY A 104 10.46 10.00 8.03
CA GLY A 104 11.18 8.73 8.10
C GLY A 104 10.29 7.51 8.37
N SER A 105 8.96 7.66 8.28
CA SER A 105 8.07 6.50 8.30
C SER A 105 8.29 5.65 7.05
N VAL A 106 8.25 4.33 7.20
CA VAL A 106 8.44 3.39 6.08
C VAL A 106 7.16 2.63 5.85
N ILE A 107 6.70 2.65 4.61
CA ILE A 107 5.57 1.86 4.11
C ILE A 107 6.17 0.77 3.22
N ALA A 108 5.92 -0.48 3.58
CA ALA A 108 6.49 -1.62 2.88
C ALA A 108 5.45 -2.73 2.69
N THR A 109 5.64 -3.52 1.64
CA THR A 109 5.00 -4.83 1.52
C THR A 109 5.95 -5.92 1.99
N SER A 110 5.40 -7.02 2.46
CA SER A 110 6.10 -8.31 2.51
C SER A 110 5.22 -9.37 1.88
N SER A 111 5.79 -10.16 0.97
CA SER A 111 4.99 -11.09 0.18
C SER A 111 5.51 -12.52 0.25
N THR A 112 4.58 -13.48 0.11
CA THR A 112 4.90 -14.90 -0.03
C THR A 112 4.12 -15.48 -1.20
N GLY A 113 4.77 -16.40 -1.92
CA GLY A 113 4.18 -17.05 -3.10
C GLY A 113 4.32 -16.27 -4.40
N LEU A 114 5.04 -15.13 -4.45
CA LEU A 114 5.32 -14.44 -5.72
C LEU A 114 6.09 -15.36 -6.69
N THR A 115 5.72 -15.29 -7.96
CA THR A 115 6.30 -16.03 -9.09
C THR A 115 7.10 -15.09 -10.00
N ALA A 116 7.92 -15.65 -10.89
CA ALA A 116 8.86 -14.88 -11.72
C ALA A 116 8.17 -13.89 -12.69
N SER A 117 6.86 -14.02 -12.85
CA SER A 117 6.03 -13.18 -13.69
C SER A 117 5.18 -12.19 -12.89
N ASP A 118 5.25 -12.21 -11.55
CA ASP A 118 4.53 -11.27 -10.70
C ASP A 118 5.31 -9.96 -10.56
N ASN A 119 4.62 -8.84 -10.76
CA ASN A 119 5.23 -7.52 -10.74
C ASN A 119 4.36 -6.53 -9.96
N PHE A 120 4.90 -5.99 -8.86
CA PHE A 120 4.32 -4.83 -8.22
C PHE A 120 4.58 -3.58 -9.07
N GLY A 121 3.60 -2.69 -9.15
CA GLY A 121 3.84 -1.34 -9.67
C GLY A 121 4.04 -0.34 -8.52
N ALA A 122 4.32 0.91 -8.90
CA ALA A 122 4.50 2.02 -7.97
C ALA A 122 3.29 2.18 -7.05
N ALA A 123 3.55 2.19 -5.75
CA ALA A 123 2.56 2.56 -4.76
C ALA A 123 2.23 4.05 -4.87
N VAL A 124 0.96 4.37 -4.72
CA VAL A 124 0.42 5.74 -4.74
C VAL A 124 -0.18 6.04 -3.39
N LEU A 125 0.32 7.07 -2.72
CA LEU A 125 -0.18 7.51 -1.42
C LEU A 125 -0.88 8.84 -1.57
N PHE A 126 -2.07 8.93 -0.98
CA PHE A 126 -2.85 10.16 -0.88
C PHE A 126 -2.68 10.69 0.54
N VAL A 127 -1.98 11.82 0.64
CA VAL A 127 -1.55 12.39 1.92
C VAL A 127 -1.92 13.88 2.00
N ASP A 128 -2.23 14.35 3.20
CA ASP A 128 -2.20 15.78 3.48
C ASP A 128 -0.81 16.13 4.05
N HIS A 129 -0.18 17.19 3.54
CA HIS A 129 1.07 17.69 4.10
C HIS A 129 0.79 18.45 5.40
N LEU A 130 1.54 18.12 6.45
CA LEU A 130 1.46 18.81 7.73
C LEU A 130 2.78 19.55 7.95
N ASP A 131 2.76 20.87 7.75
CA ASP A 131 3.87 21.79 8.07
C ASP A 131 4.23 21.77 9.57
#